data_AF-A0A1I0E7X4-F1
#
_entry.id   AF-A0A1I0E7X4-F1
#
_cell.length_a   1.000
_cell.length_b   1.000
_cell.length_c   1.000
_cell.angle_alpha   90.00
_cell.angle_beta   90.00
_cell.angle_gamma   90.00
#
_symmetry.space_group_name_H-M   'P 1'
#
loop_
_entity.id
_entity.type
_entity.pdbx_description
1 polymer ?
#
loop_
_entity_poly.entity_id
_entity_poly.type
_entity_poly.pdbx_seq_one_letter_code
_entity_poly.pdbx_strand_id
1 'polypeptide(L)'
;MGWKNVKEHYNLDGRIVYIDENGDICIGDELLIKRAVIRLETNSTHVYGDVSVLGFTLNRIDYDELKSLINTPDQFEKSLPVYTYKDGVIVEKQCEEYGWPNVTHDGCLMRDDMYSKSRAKAVKLAKRYLDSMTKKAAREVSSARRKLERSKEKLLEIKKIKKRFNETCKNAD
;
A
#
# COMPACT_ATOMS: atom_id res chain seq x y z
N MET A 1 17.53 0.77 -0.26
CA MET A 1 17.23 0.22 1.09
C MET A 1 17.58 -1.25 1.04
N GLY A 2 18.35 -1.72 2.01
CA GLY A 2 18.93 -3.06 2.08
C GLY A 2 17.92 -4.18 2.37
N TRP A 3 16.89 -4.33 1.53
CA TRP A 3 15.82 -5.31 1.76
C TRP A 3 16.32 -6.75 1.57
N LYS A 4 17.30 -6.95 0.70
CA LYS A 4 17.90 -8.27 0.46
C LYS A 4 18.76 -8.70 1.66
N ASN A 5 19.54 -7.79 2.22
CA ASN A 5 20.29 -8.01 3.47
C ASN A 5 19.36 -8.44 4.61
N VAL A 6 18.20 -7.77 4.76
CA VAL A 6 17.18 -8.15 5.76
C VAL A 6 16.63 -9.55 5.48
N LYS A 7 16.34 -9.86 4.22
CA LYS A 7 15.82 -11.17 3.82
C LYS A 7 16.81 -12.30 4.15
N GLU A 8 18.07 -12.11 3.82
CA GLU A 8 19.15 -13.07 4.06
C GLU A 8 19.42 -13.25 5.56
N HIS A 9 19.58 -12.15 6.30
CA HIS A 9 19.91 -12.18 7.74
C HIS A 9 18.87 -12.94 8.58
N TYR A 10 17.58 -12.71 8.30
CA TYR A 10 16.49 -13.35 9.03
C TYR A 10 16.04 -14.69 8.42
N ASN A 11 16.77 -15.24 7.43
CA ASN A 11 16.43 -16.48 6.72
C ASN A 11 14.98 -16.48 6.19
N LEU A 12 14.58 -15.38 5.56
CA LEU A 12 13.24 -15.19 4.98
C LEU A 12 13.17 -15.77 3.55
N ASP A 13 13.91 -16.84 3.28
CA ASP A 13 13.89 -17.54 2.00
C ASP A 13 12.49 -18.08 1.69
N GLY A 14 12.10 -18.00 0.41
CA GLY A 14 10.73 -18.29 -0.03
C GLY A 14 9.69 -17.22 0.36
N ARG A 15 10.09 -16.15 1.06
CA ARG A 15 9.22 -14.99 1.31
C ARG A 15 9.50 -13.85 0.34
N ILE A 16 8.48 -13.04 0.12
CA ILE A 16 8.58 -11.76 -0.57
C ILE A 16 8.88 -10.71 0.49
N VAL A 17 10.02 -10.04 0.40
CA VAL A 17 10.44 -8.95 1.28
C VAL A 17 10.61 -7.69 0.44
N TYR A 18 9.85 -6.65 0.74
CA TYR A 18 9.88 -5.39 -0.02
C TYR A 18 9.61 -4.20 0.89
N ILE A 19 9.83 -3.01 0.36
CA ILE A 19 9.59 -1.73 1.03
C ILE A 19 8.35 -1.09 0.43
N ASP A 20 7.40 -0.70 1.28
CA ASP A 20 6.22 0.02 0.83
C ASP A 20 6.44 1.54 0.75
N GLU A 21 5.39 2.26 0.37
CA GLU A 21 5.44 3.71 0.16
C GLU A 21 5.76 4.52 1.43
N ASN A 22 5.58 3.94 2.62
CA ASN A 22 5.91 4.56 3.90
C ASN A 22 7.36 4.29 4.33
N GLY A 23 8.10 3.47 3.58
CA GLY A 23 9.43 3.01 3.99
C GLY A 23 9.40 1.81 4.95
N ASP A 24 8.23 1.20 5.16
CA ASP A 24 8.09 0.04 6.04
C ASP A 24 8.45 -1.26 5.32
N ILE A 25 8.99 -2.22 6.07
CA ILE A 25 9.37 -3.53 5.54
C ILE A 25 8.14 -4.42 5.55
N CYS A 26 7.71 -4.84 4.37
CA CYS A 26 6.63 -5.79 4.18
C CYS A 26 7.19 -7.18 3.91
N ILE A 27 6.67 -8.18 4.64
CA ILE A 27 6.99 -9.58 4.47
C ILE A 27 5.72 -10.32 4.09
N GLY A 28 5.78 -11.13 3.05
CA GLY A 28 4.65 -11.89 2.55
C GLY A 28 5.04 -13.10 1.73
N ASP A 29 4.07 -13.62 0.99
CA ASP A 29 4.24 -14.63 -0.04
C ASP A 29 3.28 -14.37 -1.21
N GLU A 30 3.26 -15.26 -2.19
CA GLU A 30 2.42 -15.14 -3.39
C GLU A 30 0.91 -15.13 -3.09
N LEU A 31 0.48 -15.74 -1.98
CA LEU A 31 -0.93 -15.77 -1.57
C LEU A 31 -1.31 -14.52 -0.78
N LEU A 32 -0.43 -14.07 0.11
CA LEU A 32 -0.64 -12.90 0.94
C LEU A 32 0.61 -12.03 0.99
N ILE A 33 0.61 -11.00 0.16
CA ILE A 33 1.75 -10.08 -0.04
C ILE A 33 2.10 -9.23 1.20
N LYS A 34 1.21 -9.17 2.19
CA LYS A 34 1.44 -8.48 3.48
C LYS A 34 1.01 -9.42 4.61
N ARG A 35 1.87 -10.38 4.95
CA ARG A 35 1.71 -11.22 6.16
C ARG A 35 2.25 -10.53 7.40
N ALA A 36 3.29 -9.73 7.26
CA ALA A 36 3.79 -8.89 8.33
C ALA A 36 4.26 -7.56 7.76
N VAL A 37 4.15 -6.52 8.57
CA VAL A 37 4.68 -5.19 8.31
C VAL A 37 5.49 -4.76 9.52
N ILE A 38 6.77 -4.49 9.29
CA ILE A 38 7.68 -3.98 10.30
C ILE A 38 7.82 -2.48 10.08
N ARG A 39 7.37 -1.72 11.07
CA ARG A 39 7.40 -0.26 11.08
C ARG A 39 8.69 0.24 11.72
N LEU A 40 9.58 0.80 10.90
CA LEU A 40 10.90 1.24 11.34
C LEU A 40 10.85 2.48 12.24
N GLU A 41 9.87 3.36 12.01
CA GLU A 41 9.69 4.58 12.81
C GLU A 41 9.31 4.25 14.26
N THR A 42 8.34 3.34 14.43
CA THR A 42 7.76 3.00 15.74
C THR A 42 8.39 1.78 16.41
N ASN A 43 9.36 1.13 15.76
CA ASN A 43 9.89 -0.17 16.18
C ASN A 43 8.77 -1.17 16.52
N SER A 44 7.82 -1.34 15.61
CA SER A 44 6.69 -2.26 15.81
C SER A 44 6.52 -3.22 14.66
N THR A 45 6.04 -4.42 14.95
CA THR A 45 5.72 -5.43 13.95
C THR A 45 4.24 -5.76 14.04
N HIS A 46 3.54 -5.67 12.92
CA HIS A 46 2.15 -6.07 12.81
C HIS A 46 2.04 -7.30 11.92
N VAL A 47 1.34 -8.33 12.41
CA VAL A 47 1.16 -9.59 11.69
C VAL A 47 -0.29 -9.71 11.24
N TYR A 48 -0.48 -9.99 9.96
CA TYR A 48 -1.75 -10.23 9.32
C TYR A 48 -1.93 -11.73 9.12
N GLY A 49 -2.89 -12.32 9.84
CA GLY A 49 -3.21 -13.74 9.75
C GLY A 49 -2.50 -14.60 10.81
N ASP A 50 -2.25 -15.86 10.49
CA ASP A 50 -1.69 -16.83 11.44
C ASP A 50 -0.21 -16.53 11.73
N VAL A 51 0.05 -16.22 13.00
CA VAL A 51 1.38 -15.93 13.54
C VAL A 51 2.31 -17.14 13.43
N SER A 52 1.80 -18.36 13.37
CA SER A 52 2.65 -19.58 13.27
C SER A 52 3.53 -19.59 12.01
N VAL A 53 3.10 -18.92 10.93
CA VAL A 53 3.76 -18.94 9.62
C VAL A 53 5.05 -18.10 9.59
N LEU A 54 5.15 -17.07 10.43
CA LEU A 54 6.31 -16.15 10.51
C LEU A 54 6.80 -15.90 11.95
N GLY A 55 6.10 -16.41 12.95
CA GLY A 55 6.20 -15.97 14.34
C GLY A 55 7.56 -16.22 14.96
N PHE A 56 8.21 -17.34 14.64
CA PHE A 56 9.55 -17.61 15.15
C PHE A 56 10.59 -16.61 14.62
N THR A 57 10.51 -16.24 13.35
CA THR A 57 11.44 -15.27 12.74
C THR A 57 11.15 -13.85 13.23
N LEU A 58 9.88 -13.45 13.29
CA LEU A 58 9.48 -12.09 13.70
C LEU A 58 9.73 -11.82 15.19
N ASN A 59 9.61 -12.85 16.05
CA ASN A 59 9.91 -12.71 17.49
C ASN A 59 11.40 -12.51 17.79
N ARG A 60 12.28 -12.67 16.80
CA ARG A 60 13.74 -12.51 16.92
C ARG A 60 14.23 -11.22 16.27
N ILE A 61 13.33 -10.34 15.83
CA ILE A 61 13.71 -9.04 15.26
C ILE A 61 14.32 -8.17 16.36
N ASP A 62 15.57 -7.82 16.17
CA ASP A 62 16.23 -6.71 16.84
C ASP A 62 16.09 -5.47 15.93
N TYR A 63 15.44 -4.43 16.42
CA TYR A 63 15.16 -3.24 15.61
C TYR A 63 16.40 -2.39 15.32
N ASP A 64 17.41 -2.43 16.18
CA ASP A 64 18.65 -1.68 15.95
C ASP A 64 19.49 -2.37 14.88
N GLU A 65 19.56 -3.70 14.94
CA GLU A 65 20.17 -4.52 13.88
C GLU A 65 19.42 -4.37 12.55
N LEU A 66 18.09 -4.45 12.56
CA LEU A 66 17.26 -4.28 11.38
C LEU A 66 17.50 -2.91 10.70
N LYS A 67 17.64 -1.85 11.50
CA LYS A 67 17.97 -0.50 11.00
C LYS A 67 19.38 -0.44 10.41
N SER A 68 20.34 -1.19 10.95
CA SER A 68 21.67 -1.30 10.36
C SER A 68 21.62 -2.00 8.99
N LEU A 69 20.90 -3.14 8.92
CA LEU A 69 20.74 -3.93 7.70
C LEU A 69 20.08 -3.13 6.57
N ILE A 70 18.99 -2.41 6.86
CA ILE A 70 18.24 -1.65 5.85
C ILE A 70 19.02 -0.45 5.30
N ASN A 71 19.96 0.10 6.08
CA ASN A 71 20.83 1.19 5.65
C ASN A 71 22.12 0.69 4.95
N THR A 72 22.42 -0.60 5.09
CA THR A 72 23.52 -1.23 4.36
C THR A 72 23.07 -1.48 2.92
N PRO A 73 23.83 -1.04 1.89
CA PRO A 73 23.48 -1.30 0.50
C PRO A 73 23.42 -2.81 0.20
N ASP A 74 22.38 -3.24 -0.51
CA ASP A 74 22.26 -4.61 -1.01
C ASP A 74 23.30 -4.88 -2.11
N GLN A 75 23.67 -6.16 -2.24
CA GLN A 75 24.46 -6.65 -3.37
C GLN A 75 23.56 -7.41 -4.36
N PHE A 76 23.59 -6.99 -5.62
CA PHE A 76 22.81 -7.58 -6.70
C PHE A 76 23.72 -8.17 -7.77
N GLU A 77 23.45 -9.39 -8.20
CA GLU A 77 24.16 -10.08 -9.28
C GLU A 77 23.85 -9.48 -10.65
N LYS A 78 22.62 -8.94 -10.82
CA LYS A 78 22.13 -8.38 -12.08
C LYS A 78 21.46 -7.03 -11.85
N SER A 79 21.63 -6.14 -12.82
CA SER A 79 20.97 -4.84 -12.89
C SER A 79 20.24 -4.72 -14.22
N LEU A 80 19.02 -5.25 -14.27
CA LEU A 80 18.18 -5.24 -15.46
C LEU A 80 17.21 -4.05 -15.40
N PRO A 81 17.10 -3.26 -16.48
CA PRO A 81 16.20 -2.11 -16.49
C PRO A 81 14.74 -2.58 -16.55
N VAL A 82 13.92 -2.07 -15.64
CA VAL A 82 12.47 -2.27 -15.61
C VAL A 82 11.76 -0.93 -15.48
N TYR A 83 10.70 -0.74 -16.25
CA TYR A 83 9.95 0.50 -16.31
C TYR A 83 8.63 0.37 -15.55
N THR A 84 8.31 1.40 -14.78
CA THR A 84 7.02 1.55 -14.09
C THR A 84 6.57 3.01 -14.17
N TYR A 85 5.45 3.33 -13.54
CA TYR A 85 4.89 4.67 -13.50
C TYR A 85 4.73 5.13 -12.06
N LYS A 86 5.16 6.35 -11.78
CA LYS A 86 5.00 7.03 -10.49
C LYS A 86 4.75 8.51 -10.73
N ASP A 87 3.75 9.08 -10.05
CA ASP A 87 3.48 10.52 -10.00
C ASP A 87 3.45 11.25 -11.37
N GLY A 88 2.82 10.66 -12.38
CA GLY A 88 2.72 11.27 -13.71
C GLY A 88 3.83 10.87 -14.68
N VAL A 89 4.86 10.17 -14.21
CA VAL A 89 6.10 9.96 -14.95
C VAL A 89 6.43 8.48 -15.08
N ILE A 90 6.93 8.09 -16.26
CA ILE A 90 7.53 6.78 -16.45
C ILE A 90 8.94 6.79 -15.87
N VAL A 91 9.15 5.97 -14.86
CA VAL A 91 10.42 5.82 -14.16
C VAL A 91 11.07 4.51 -14.57
N GLU A 92 12.39 4.57 -14.72
CA GLU A 92 13.23 3.38 -14.88
C GLU A 92 13.78 2.99 -13.52
N LYS A 93 13.74 1.70 -13.21
CA LYS A 93 14.29 1.06 -12.02
C LYS A 93 15.17 -0.10 -12.45
N GLN A 94 15.91 -0.67 -11.50
CA GLN A 94 16.76 -1.84 -11.71
C GLN A 94 16.22 -3.03 -10.91
N CYS A 95 16.33 -4.24 -11.46
CA CYS A 95 15.97 -5.50 -10.80
C CYS A 95 16.92 -6.63 -11.21
N GLU A 96 16.99 -7.71 -10.41
CA GLU A 96 17.80 -8.89 -10.77
C GLU A 96 17.06 -9.82 -11.75
N GLU A 97 15.74 -9.90 -11.61
CA GLU A 97 14.86 -10.74 -12.40
C GLU A 97 13.56 -10.00 -12.72
N TYR A 98 12.92 -10.38 -13.83
CA TYR A 98 11.69 -9.75 -14.30
C TYR A 98 10.45 -10.52 -13.86
N GLY A 99 9.35 -9.78 -13.65
CA GLY A 99 8.02 -10.35 -13.41
C GLY A 99 7.71 -10.55 -11.93
N TRP A 100 6.49 -10.95 -11.63
CA TRP A 100 6.06 -11.33 -10.28
C TRP A 100 6.58 -12.73 -9.90
N PRO A 101 6.95 -12.99 -8.63
CA PRO A 101 7.16 -12.04 -7.53
C PRO A 101 8.62 -11.58 -7.43
N ASN A 102 8.96 -10.39 -7.95
CA ASN A 102 10.30 -9.79 -7.77
C ASN A 102 10.23 -8.41 -7.13
N VAL A 103 11.39 -7.92 -6.69
CA VAL A 103 11.54 -6.63 -6.03
C VAL A 103 12.66 -5.86 -6.73
N THR A 104 12.44 -4.58 -6.98
CA THR A 104 13.46 -3.71 -7.56
C THR A 104 14.57 -3.43 -6.54
N HIS A 105 15.73 -2.98 -7.02
CA HIS A 105 16.88 -2.68 -6.17
C HIS A 105 16.58 -1.64 -5.07
N ASP A 106 15.65 -0.73 -5.33
CA ASP A 106 15.18 0.25 -4.34
C ASP A 106 14.03 -0.26 -3.45
N GLY A 107 13.72 -1.55 -3.51
CA GLY A 107 12.79 -2.22 -2.61
C GLY A 107 11.34 -2.22 -3.06
N CYS A 108 11.01 -1.77 -4.27
CA CYS A 108 9.61 -1.78 -4.72
C CYS A 108 9.19 -3.14 -5.25
N LEU A 109 8.07 -3.65 -4.76
CA LEU A 109 7.46 -4.89 -5.23
C LEU A 109 7.00 -4.77 -6.70
N MET A 110 7.47 -5.68 -7.54
CA MET A 110 7.19 -5.72 -8.97
C MET A 110 5.92 -6.49 -9.28
N ARG A 111 4.82 -5.78 -9.51
CA ARG A 111 3.58 -6.38 -10.00
C ARG A 111 3.50 -6.38 -11.53
N ASP A 112 2.99 -7.46 -12.10
CA ASP A 112 2.87 -7.64 -13.56
C ASP A 112 2.00 -6.58 -14.25
N ASP A 113 1.07 -5.98 -13.51
CA ASP A 113 0.18 -4.93 -14.01
C ASP A 113 0.77 -3.52 -13.96
N MET A 114 1.93 -3.35 -13.31
CA MET A 114 2.62 -2.06 -13.14
C MET A 114 4.01 -2.00 -13.78
N TYR A 115 4.71 -3.13 -13.89
CA TYR A 115 6.10 -3.16 -14.34
C TYR A 115 6.24 -3.76 -15.74
N SER A 116 7.22 -3.30 -16.50
CA SER A 116 7.53 -3.86 -17.82
C SER A 116 8.98 -3.69 -18.24
N LYS A 117 9.50 -4.66 -19.00
CA LYS A 117 10.78 -4.53 -19.71
C LYS A 117 10.77 -3.44 -20.80
N SER A 118 9.59 -3.06 -21.28
CA SER A 118 9.43 -2.07 -22.35
C SER A 118 8.83 -0.78 -21.82
N ARG A 119 9.55 0.33 -22.02
CA ARG A 119 9.07 1.68 -21.70
C ARG A 119 7.71 1.98 -22.36
N ALA A 120 7.55 1.60 -23.62
CA ALA A 120 6.29 1.77 -24.36
C ALA A 120 5.14 0.96 -23.75
N LYS A 121 5.42 -0.27 -23.28
CA LYS A 121 4.41 -1.08 -22.56
C LYS A 121 4.10 -0.47 -21.19
N ALA A 122 5.09 0.05 -20.45
CA ALA A 122 4.85 0.77 -19.20
C ALA A 122 3.95 2.00 -19.39
N VAL A 123 4.11 2.76 -20.47
CA VAL A 123 3.19 3.86 -20.83
C VAL A 123 1.75 3.36 -21.01
N LYS A 124 1.55 2.22 -21.70
CA LYS A 124 0.21 1.64 -21.87
C LYS A 124 -0.41 1.19 -20.54
N LEU A 125 0.39 0.55 -19.68
CA LEU A 125 -0.05 0.14 -18.34
C LEU A 125 -0.45 1.36 -17.50
N ALA A 126 0.36 2.41 -17.49
CA ALA A 126 0.10 3.66 -16.78
C ALA A 126 -1.21 4.31 -17.21
N LYS A 127 -1.44 4.45 -18.53
CA LYS A 127 -2.69 4.99 -19.07
C LYS A 127 -3.91 4.19 -18.60
N ARG A 128 -3.85 2.86 -18.72
CA ARG A 128 -4.94 1.96 -18.28
C ARG A 128 -5.22 2.09 -16.78
N TYR A 129 -4.17 2.22 -15.97
CA TYR A 129 -4.29 2.44 -14.53
C TYR A 129 -4.96 3.79 -14.23
N LEU A 130 -4.49 4.88 -14.83
CA LEU A 130 -5.04 6.22 -14.67
C LEU A 130 -6.51 6.31 -15.12
N ASP A 131 -6.87 5.68 -16.23
CA ASP A 131 -8.25 5.60 -16.70
C ASP A 131 -9.15 4.90 -15.67
N SER A 132 -8.66 3.79 -15.10
CA SER A 132 -9.37 3.03 -14.07
C SER A 132 -9.55 3.85 -12.79
N MET A 133 -8.49 4.54 -12.34
CA MET A 133 -8.52 5.41 -11.17
C MET A 133 -9.45 6.61 -11.38
N THR A 134 -9.41 7.24 -12.55
CA THR A 134 -10.31 8.36 -12.90
C THR A 134 -11.77 7.93 -12.88
N LYS A 135 -12.09 6.77 -13.48
CA LYS A 135 -13.45 6.21 -13.44
C LYS A 135 -13.91 5.89 -12.02
N LYS A 136 -13.03 5.33 -11.18
CA LYS A 136 -13.32 5.05 -9.78
C LYS A 136 -13.61 6.34 -9.00
N ALA A 137 -12.73 7.34 -9.11
CA ALA A 137 -12.89 8.63 -8.47
C ALA A 137 -14.20 9.32 -8.90
N ALA A 138 -14.56 9.29 -10.19
CA ALA A 138 -15.82 9.85 -10.68
C ALA A 138 -17.06 9.17 -10.05
N ARG A 139 -17.02 7.84 -9.89
CA ARG A 139 -18.10 7.08 -9.22
C ARG A 139 -18.19 7.42 -7.73
N GLU A 140 -17.06 7.58 -7.07
CA GLU A 140 -17.00 7.97 -5.65
C GLU A 140 -17.58 9.37 -5.45
N VAL A 141 -17.20 10.34 -6.28
CA VAL A 141 -17.77 11.70 -6.28
C VAL A 141 -19.28 11.66 -6.48
N SER A 142 -19.77 10.90 -7.46
CA SER A 142 -21.21 10.76 -7.72
C SER A 142 -21.94 10.16 -6.52
N SER A 143 -21.37 9.11 -5.90
CA SER A 143 -21.94 8.44 -4.73
C SER A 143 -21.96 9.35 -3.51
N ALA A 144 -20.88 10.11 -3.28
CA ALA A 144 -20.78 11.08 -2.20
C ALA A 144 -21.81 12.21 -2.35
N ARG A 145 -22.00 12.74 -3.57
CA ARG A 145 -23.03 13.75 -3.86
C ARG A 145 -24.43 13.25 -3.51
N ARG A 146 -24.78 12.02 -3.89
CA ARG A 146 -26.09 11.42 -3.54
C ARG A 146 -26.29 11.28 -2.03
N LYS A 147 -25.24 10.86 -1.30
CA LYS A 147 -25.29 10.76 0.17
C LYS A 147 -25.46 12.13 0.83
N LEU A 148 -24.79 13.15 0.30
CA LEU A 148 -24.89 14.52 0.79
C LEU A 148 -26.32 15.05 0.64
N GLU A 149 -26.94 14.90 -0.53
CA GLU A 149 -28.31 15.37 -0.76
C GLU A 149 -29.33 14.69 0.16
N ARG A 150 -29.28 13.37 0.29
CA ARG A 150 -30.13 12.64 1.26
C ARG A 150 -29.95 13.12 2.70
N SER A 151 -28.71 13.45 3.08
CA SER A 151 -28.41 13.93 4.43
C SER A 151 -28.94 15.35 4.65
N LYS A 152 -28.90 16.21 3.63
CA LYS A 152 -29.51 17.55 3.66
C LYS A 152 -31.03 17.48 3.79
N GLU A 153 -31.68 16.60 3.02
CA GLU A 153 -33.13 16.36 3.10
C GLU A 153 -33.53 15.94 4.52
N LYS A 154 -32.84 14.95 5.08
CA LYS A 154 -33.06 14.49 6.46
C LYS A 154 -32.85 15.60 7.48
N LEU A 155 -31.82 16.42 7.32
CA LEU A 155 -31.57 17.57 8.20
C LEU A 155 -32.71 18.58 8.15
N LEU A 156 -33.23 18.87 6.96
CA LEU A 156 -34.36 19.79 6.79
C LEU A 156 -35.63 19.25 7.47
N GLU A 157 -35.90 17.95 7.33
CA GLU A 157 -37.03 17.29 7.97
C GLU A 157 -36.92 17.37 9.51
N ILE A 158 -35.75 17.04 10.07
CA ILE A 158 -35.50 17.14 11.51
C ILE A 158 -35.65 18.60 11.99
N LYS A 159 -35.18 19.58 11.23
CA LYS A 159 -35.37 21.01 11.54
C LYS A 159 -36.85 21.39 11.58
N LYS A 160 -37.67 20.90 10.64
CA LYS A 160 -39.12 21.12 10.62
C LYS A 160 -39.79 20.48 11.84
N ILE A 161 -39.41 19.26 12.21
CA ILE A 161 -39.91 18.56 13.40
C ILE A 161 -39.55 19.36 14.66
N LYS A 162 -38.28 19.77 14.81
CA LYS A 162 -37.82 20.57 15.96
C LYS A 162 -38.57 21.90 16.08
N LYS A 163 -38.80 22.60 14.97
CA LYS A 163 -39.58 23.84 14.96
C LYS A 163 -41.00 23.61 15.48
N ARG A 164 -41.71 22.62 14.92
CA ARG A 164 -43.08 22.29 15.34
C ARG A 164 -43.13 21.95 16.83
N PHE A 165 -42.22 21.10 17.30
CA PHE A 165 -42.14 20.72 18.72
C PHE A 165 -41.99 21.93 19.64
N ASN A 166 -41.10 22.87 19.30
CA ASN A 166 -40.90 24.10 20.08
C ASN A 166 -42.15 25.00 20.10
N GLU A 167 -42.92 25.04 19.02
CA GLU A 167 -44.18 25.80 18.95
C GLU A 167 -45.26 25.17 19.83
N THR A 168 -45.39 23.83 19.85
CA THR A 168 -46.33 23.15 20.74
C THR A 168 -46.00 23.36 22.21
N CYS A 169 -44.72 23.32 22.59
CA CYS A 169 -44.30 23.54 23.98
C CYS A 169 -44.61 24.97 24.46
N LYS A 170 -44.52 25.98 23.60
CA LYS A 170 -44.83 27.38 23.97
C LYS A 170 -46.32 27.65 24.22
N ASN A 171 -47.20 26.82 23.69
CA ASN A 171 -48.65 26.96 23.86
C ASN A 171 -49.18 26.08 25.01
N ALA A 172 -48.30 25.38 25.73
CA ALA A 172 -48.64 24.50 26.84
C ALA A 172 -48.37 25.14 28.22
N ASP A 173 -47.80 26.35 28.25
CA ASP A 173 -47.67 27.25 29.40
C ASP A 173 -48.72 28.37 29.30
#